data_AF-A0A2W6YV73-F1
#
_entry.id   AF-A0A2W6YV73-F1
#
_cell.length_a   1.000
_cell.length_b   1.000
_cell.length_c   1.000
_cell.angle_alpha   90.00
_cell.angle_beta   90.00
_cell.angle_gamma   90.00
#
_symmetry.space_group_name_H-M   'P 1'
#
loop_
_entity.id
_entity.type
_entity.pdbx_description
1 polymer ?
#
loop_
_entity_poly.entity_id
_entity_poly.type
_entity_poly.pdbx_seq_one_letter_code
_entity_poly.pdbx_strand_id
1 'polypeptide(L)'
;MIHSKLRSHILALAEAFGAHAGLSVASVFANHIGDPKAAYRLIEGEDFKAKTLDRWVQLLSNAWPADLPWPEGSFERPEPLTKAEMEARDAVERNERTARAAARRPAKEEAGAE
;
A
#
# COMPACT_ATOMS: atom_id res chain seq x y z
N MET A 1 -11.20 -13.17 10.37
CA MET A 1 -12.26 -12.13 10.39
C MET A 1 -11.74 -10.68 10.45
N ILE A 2 -10.52 -10.42 10.95
CA ILE A 2 -9.97 -9.04 11.04
C ILE A 2 -9.71 -8.41 9.66
N HIS A 3 -9.32 -9.21 8.67
CA HIS A 3 -8.92 -8.71 7.35
C HIS A 3 -10.10 -8.17 6.52
N SER A 4 -11.32 -8.70 6.71
CA SER A 4 -12.51 -8.19 6.01
C SER A 4 -12.86 -6.76 6.38
N LYS A 5 -12.72 -6.38 7.66
CA LYS A 5 -13.01 -5.02 8.12
C LYS A 5 -11.99 -4.01 7.57
N LEU A 6 -10.71 -4.36 7.61
CA LEU A 6 -9.63 -3.52 7.08
C LEU A 6 -9.78 -3.28 5.57
N ARG A 7 -10.20 -4.30 4.81
CA ARG A 7 -10.54 -4.19 3.39
C ARG A 7 -11.67 -3.21 3.14
N SER A 8 -12.79 -3.36 3.85
CA SER A 8 -13.93 -2.45 3.71
C SER A 8 -13.53 -1.00 4.02
N HIS A 9 -12.68 -0.78 5.02
CA HIS A 9 -12.23 0.57 5.37
C HIS A 9 -11.39 1.21 4.26
N ILE A 10 -10.43 0.47 3.67
CA ILE A 10 -9.60 1.05 2.59
C ILE A 10 -10.39 1.27 1.30
N LEU A 11 -11.35 0.38 0.99
CA LEU A 11 -12.25 0.55 -0.15
C LEU A 11 -13.16 1.76 0.06
N ALA A 12 -13.73 1.94 1.25
CA ALA A 12 -14.55 3.11 1.59
C ALA A 12 -13.77 4.43 1.49
N LEU A 13 -12.50 4.45 1.94
CA LEU A 13 -11.60 5.60 1.76
C LEU A 13 -11.37 5.91 0.28
N ALA A 14 -11.06 4.89 -0.53
CA ALA A 14 -10.83 5.07 -1.95
C ALA A 14 -12.11 5.47 -2.70
N GLU A 15 -13.28 4.98 -2.29
CA GLU A 15 -14.58 5.39 -2.82
C GLU A 15 -14.88 6.85 -2.49
N ALA A 16 -14.70 7.29 -1.24
CA ALA A 16 -14.94 8.67 -0.84
C ALA A 16 -14.03 9.65 -1.58
N PHE A 17 -12.73 9.32 -1.68
CA PHE A 17 -11.77 10.09 -2.47
C PHE A 17 -12.16 10.11 -3.95
N GLY A 18 -12.49 8.95 -4.49
CA GLY A 18 -12.87 8.78 -5.89
C GLY A 18 -14.14 9.55 -6.24
N ALA A 19 -15.17 9.49 -5.40
CA ALA A 19 -16.42 10.21 -5.57
C ALA A 19 -16.20 11.73 -5.63
N HIS A 20 -15.33 12.27 -4.78
CA HIS A 20 -14.98 13.69 -4.81
C HIS A 20 -14.13 14.06 -6.03
N ALA A 21 -13.16 13.22 -6.41
CA ALA A 21 -12.27 13.47 -7.55
C ALA A 21 -12.86 13.09 -8.91
N GLY A 22 -14.04 12.47 -8.97
CA GLY A 22 -14.61 11.89 -10.19
C GLY A 22 -13.85 10.66 -10.70
N LEU A 23 -13.16 9.94 -9.83
CA LEU A 23 -12.35 8.77 -10.14
C LEU A 23 -13.00 7.48 -9.62
N SER A 24 -12.86 6.39 -10.37
CA SER A 24 -13.20 5.05 -9.86
C SER A 24 -12.18 4.57 -8.82
N VAL A 25 -12.54 3.63 -7.96
CA VAL A 25 -11.60 3.00 -7.00
C VAL A 25 -10.36 2.47 -7.72
N ALA A 26 -10.52 1.78 -8.85
CA ALA A 26 -9.40 1.29 -9.64
C ALA A 26 -8.50 2.43 -10.15
N SER A 27 -9.09 3.56 -10.57
CA SER A 27 -8.36 4.76 -10.98
C SER A 27 -7.63 5.42 -9.81
N VAL A 28 -8.22 5.46 -8.62
CA VAL A 28 -7.57 5.97 -7.41
C VAL A 28 -6.33 5.13 -7.09
N PHE A 29 -6.47 3.80 -7.13
CA PHE A 29 -5.34 2.88 -6.92
C PHE A 29 -4.28 3.01 -8.02
N ALA A 30 -4.67 3.24 -9.28
CA ALA A 30 -3.71 3.46 -10.37
C ALA A 30 -2.91 4.75 -10.20
N ASN A 31 -3.58 5.87 -9.86
CA ASN A 31 -2.98 7.19 -9.89
C ASN A 31 -2.26 7.56 -8.58
N HIS A 32 -2.80 7.17 -7.43
CA HIS A 32 -2.28 7.57 -6.12
C HIS A 32 -1.48 6.47 -5.43
N ILE A 33 -1.85 5.20 -5.67
CA ILE A 33 -1.16 4.05 -5.07
C ILE A 33 -0.12 3.45 -6.04
N GLY A 34 -0.35 3.56 -7.35
CA GLY A 34 0.50 2.98 -8.38
C GLY A 34 0.30 1.47 -8.60
N ASP A 35 -0.73 0.86 -7.99
CA ASP A 35 -1.05 -0.55 -8.15
C ASP A 35 -2.55 -0.75 -8.45
N PRO A 36 -2.97 -0.66 -9.72
CA PRO A 36 -4.38 -0.83 -10.08
C PRO A 36 -4.90 -2.25 -9.81
N LYS A 37 -4.01 -3.25 -9.81
CA LYS A 37 -4.37 -4.67 -9.57
C LYS A 37 -4.78 -4.91 -8.11
N ALA A 38 -4.22 -4.15 -7.16
CA ALA A 38 -4.58 -4.22 -5.75
C ALA A 38 -6.06 -3.88 -5.51
N ALA A 39 -6.64 -2.95 -6.27
CA ALA A 39 -8.07 -2.65 -6.17
C ALA A 39 -8.93 -3.88 -6.48
N TYR A 40 -8.63 -4.58 -7.58
CA TYR A 40 -9.34 -5.80 -7.97
C TYR A 40 -9.16 -6.91 -6.94
N ARG A 41 -7.93 -7.15 -6.50
CA ARG A 41 -7.61 -8.15 -5.46
C ARG A 41 -8.38 -7.89 -4.16
N LEU A 42 -8.49 -6.63 -3.74
CA LEU A 42 -9.27 -6.25 -2.56
C LEU A 42 -10.76 -6.57 -2.71
N ILE A 43 -11.32 -6.28 -3.89
CA ILE A 43 -12.72 -6.57 -4.23
C ILE A 43 -12.97 -8.07 -4.27
N GLU A 44 -12.05 -8.85 -4.83
CA GLU A 44 -12.09 -10.32 -4.89
C GLU A 44 -11.86 -10.97 -3.52
N GLY A 45 -11.46 -10.19 -2.51
CA GLY A 45 -11.25 -10.70 -1.17
C GLY A 45 -9.91 -11.38 -0.96
N GLU A 46 -8.87 -10.97 -1.70
CA GLU A 46 -7.49 -11.32 -1.39
C GLU A 46 -7.03 -10.63 -0.08
N ASP A 47 -6.08 -11.25 0.59
CA ASP A 47 -5.44 -10.70 1.78
C ASP A 47 -4.27 -9.79 1.43
N PHE A 48 -4.00 -8.82 2.29
CA PHE A 48 -2.83 -7.95 2.20
C PHE A 48 -2.04 -7.96 3.50
N LYS A 49 -0.79 -7.49 3.42
CA LYS A 49 0.05 -7.31 4.60
C LYS A 49 -0.34 -6.02 5.31
N ALA A 50 -0.29 -6.01 6.65
CA ALA A 50 -0.57 -4.80 7.44
C ALA A 50 0.29 -3.58 7.01
N LYS A 51 1.57 -3.82 6.66
CA LYS A 51 2.46 -2.76 6.11
C LYS A 51 1.99 -2.17 4.78
N THR A 52 1.35 -2.99 3.94
CA THR A 52 0.80 -2.56 2.65
C THR A 52 -0.40 -1.65 2.85
N LEU A 53 -1.26 -1.99 3.81
CA LEU A 53 -2.40 -1.15 4.20
C LEU A 53 -1.93 0.22 4.69
N ASP A 54 -0.99 0.25 5.64
CA ASP A 54 -0.44 1.48 6.19
C ASP A 54 0.11 2.40 5.08
N ARG A 55 0.86 1.82 4.13
CA ARG A 55 1.35 2.53 2.95
C ARG A 55 0.22 3.14 2.10
N TRP A 56 -0.84 2.39 1.83
CA TRP A 56 -1.96 2.87 1.02
C TRP A 56 -2.73 4.00 1.71
N VAL A 57 -2.99 3.87 3.01
CA VAL A 57 -3.63 4.91 3.82
C VAL A 57 -2.79 6.17 3.83
N GLN A 58 -1.46 6.06 3.98
CA GLN A 58 -0.55 7.20 3.92
C GLN A 58 -0.59 7.91 2.55
N LEU A 59 -0.56 7.15 1.46
CA LEU A 59 -0.61 7.71 0.09
C LEU A 59 -1.92 8.46 -0.15
N LEU A 60 -3.04 7.90 0.31
CA LEU A 60 -4.34 8.56 0.26
C LEU A 60 -4.39 9.80 1.16
N SER A 61 -3.86 9.75 2.38
CA SER A 61 -3.80 10.91 3.30
C SER A 61 -3.02 12.08 2.71
N ASN A 62 -1.88 11.78 2.07
CA ASN A 62 -1.03 12.76 1.42
C ASN A 62 -1.71 13.42 0.20
N ALA A 63 -2.51 12.65 -0.54
CA ALA A 63 -3.27 13.15 -1.67
C ALA A 63 -4.63 13.76 -1.27
N TRP A 64 -5.04 13.61 0.00
CA TRP A 64 -6.40 13.88 0.43
C TRP A 64 -6.78 15.36 0.25
N PRO A 65 -7.93 15.68 -0.36
CA PRO A 65 -8.34 17.07 -0.56
C PRO A 65 -8.53 17.79 0.77
N ALA A 66 -8.14 19.07 0.84
CA ALA A 66 -8.34 19.89 2.03
C ALA A 66 -9.82 20.17 2.33
N ASP A 67 -10.65 20.20 1.29
CA ASP A 67 -12.10 20.48 1.37
C ASP A 67 -12.93 19.24 1.75
N LEU A 68 -12.33 18.04 1.68
CA LEU A 68 -13.02 16.78 1.95
C LEU A 68 -12.71 16.31 3.37
N PRO A 69 -13.72 16.18 4.26
CA PRO A 69 -13.49 15.62 5.59
C PRO A 69 -13.01 14.18 5.49
N TRP A 70 -12.14 13.80 6.42
CA TRP A 70 -11.70 12.42 6.52
C TRP A 70 -12.87 11.54 7.02
N PRO A 71 -13.18 10.41 6.36
CA PRO A 71 -14.38 9.63 6.67
C PRO A 71 -14.34 9.03 8.07
N GLU A 72 -15.39 9.29 8.87
CA GLU A 72 -15.55 8.71 10.21
C GLU A 72 -15.69 7.18 10.14
N GLY A 73 -15.09 6.48 11.09
CA GLY A 73 -15.07 5.01 11.13
C GLY A 73 -14.01 4.36 10.24
N SER A 74 -13.25 5.15 9.46
CA SER A 74 -12.03 4.70 8.77
C SER A 74 -10.82 4.74 9.71
N PHE A 75 -9.63 4.44 9.17
CA PHE A 75 -8.38 4.59 9.92
C PHE A 75 -8.19 6.02 10.41
N GLU A 76 -7.48 6.20 11.52
CA GLU A 76 -7.00 7.53 11.92
C GLU A 76 -6.19 8.13 10.78
N ARG A 77 -6.43 9.41 10.45
CA ARG A 77 -5.73 10.07 9.35
C ARG A 77 -4.25 10.20 9.75
N PRO A 78 -3.32 9.54 9.04
CA PRO A 78 -1.91 9.67 9.36
C PRO A 78 -1.42 11.06 9.01
N GLU A 79 -0.39 11.52 9.74
CA GLU A 79 0.27 12.79 9.46
C GLU A 79 0.81 12.80 8.03
N PRO A 80 0.69 13.92 7.31
CA PRO A 80 1.15 14.01 5.94
C PRO A 80 2.68 13.87 5.90
N LEU A 81 3.17 12.82 5.25
CA LEU A 81 4.60 12.62 5.01
C LEU A 81 5.00 13.34 3.73
N THR A 82 6.18 13.96 3.73
CA THR A 82 6.73 14.52 2.49
C THR A 82 7.06 13.42 1.48
N LYS A 83 7.11 13.77 0.20
CA LYS A 83 7.52 12.83 -0.86
C LYS A 83 8.91 12.22 -0.57
N ALA A 84 9.83 13.01 -0.02
CA ALA A 84 11.16 12.55 0.37
C ALA A 84 11.12 11.50 1.49
N GLU A 85 10.25 11.67 2.49
CA GLU A 85 10.05 10.69 3.56
C GLU A 85 9.41 9.39 3.05
N MET A 86 8.45 9.51 2.13
CA MET A 86 7.86 8.33 1.48
C MET A 86 8.91 7.58 0.64
N GLU A 87 9.74 8.31 -0.12
CA GLU A 87 10.80 7.72 -0.93
C GLU A 87 11.88 7.08 -0.05
N ALA A 88 12.21 7.68 1.09
CA ALA A 88 13.10 7.09 2.09
C ALA A 88 12.53 5.78 2.66
N ARG A 89 11.22 5.73 3.00
CA ARG A 89 10.54 4.49 3.42
C ARG A 89 10.60 3.42 2.34
N ASP A 90 10.35 3.78 1.09
CA ASP A 90 10.36 2.84 -0.05
C ASP A 90 11.78 2.37 -0.39
N ALA A 91 12.79 3.23 -0.26
CA ALA A 91 14.20 2.89 -0.42
C ALA A 91 14.68 1.90 0.65
N VAL A 92 14.27 2.11 1.91
CA VAL A 92 14.53 1.14 3.00
C VAL A 92 13.91 -0.21 2.67
N GLU A 93 12.65 -0.24 2.22
CA GLU A 93 11.97 -1.49 1.88
C GLU A 93 12.62 -2.22 0.69
N ARG A 94 13.04 -1.47 -0.35
CA ARG A 94 13.79 -2.03 -1.49
C ARG A 94 15.14 -2.60 -1.05
N ASN A 95 15.83 -1.92 -0.14
CA ASN A 95 17.10 -2.40 0.41
C ASN A 95 16.91 -3.68 1.24
N GLU A 96 15.90 -3.73 2.11
CA GLU A 96 15.56 -4.92 2.89
C GLU A 96 15.18 -6.12 2.01
N ARG A 97 14.41 -5.88 0.94
CA ARG A 97 14.01 -6.94 0.00
C ARG A 97 15.23 -7.49 -0.76
N THR A 98 16.13 -6.61 -1.18
CA THR A 98 17.40 -7.00 -1.83
C THR A 98 18.30 -7.78 -0.87
N ALA A 99 18.43 -7.32 0.38
CA ALA A 99 19.21 -8.00 1.41
C ALA A 99 18.65 -9.40 1.72
N ARG A 100 17.31 -9.54 1.81
CA ARG A 100 16.66 -10.83 2.08
C ARG A 100 16.73 -11.80 0.89
N ALA A 101 16.74 -11.28 -0.34
CA ALA A 101 16.97 -12.09 -1.54
C ALA A 101 18.43 -12.55 -1.64
N ALA A 102 19.39 -11.69 -1.31
CA ALA A 102 20.81 -12.00 -1.28
C ALA A 102 21.15 -13.05 -0.21
N ALA A 103 20.52 -12.97 0.97
CA ALA A 103 20.68 -13.94 2.06
C ALA A 103 20.08 -15.34 1.76
N ARG A 104 19.40 -15.51 0.62
CA ARG A 104 18.76 -16.76 0.21
C ARG A 104 19.51 -17.52 -0.88
N ARG A 105 20.73 -17.13 -1.26
CA ARG A 105 21.59 -17.98 -2.11
C ARG A 105 22.04 -19.20 -1.29
N PRO A 106 21.59 -20.43 -1.61
CA PRO A 106 22.22 -21.59 -1.02
C PRO A 106 23.64 -21.69 -1.57
N ALA A 107 24.58 -22.02 -0.68
CA ALA A 107 25.88 -22.56 -1.04
C ALA A 107 25.70 -23.64 -2.11
N LYS A 108 26.08 -23.34 -3.34
CA LYS A 108 26.33 -24.33 -4.38
C LYS A 108 27.75 -24.10 -4.88
N GLU A 109 28.68 -24.21 -3.94
CA GLU A 109 30.11 -24.33 -4.15
C GLU A 109 30.51 -25.48 -3.21
N GLU A 110 31.41 -26.35 -3.65
CA GLU A 110 31.78 -27.65 -3.03
C GLU A 110 30.93 -28.86 -3.41
N ALA A 111 30.91 -29.18 -4.72
CA ALA A 111 30.87 -30.57 -5.17
C ALA A 111 31.64 -30.66 -6.51
N GLY A 112 32.96 -30.67 -6.42
CA GLY A 112 33.84 -30.64 -7.60
C GLY A 112 35.33 -30.73 -7.26
N ALA A 113 35.68 -31.63 -6.33
CA ALA A 113 37.02 -32.13 -6.02
C ALA A 113 36.74 -33.50 -5.37
N GLU A 114 37.18 -34.66 -5.83
CA GLU A 114 38.18 -35.10 -6.81
C GLU A 114 37.67 -36.40 -7.45
#